data_AF-A0AAW1T3R6-F1
#
_entry.id   AF-A0AAW1T3R6-F1
#
_cell.length_a   1.000
_cell.length_b   1.000
_cell.length_c   1.000
_cell.angle_alpha   90.00
_cell.angle_beta   90.00
_cell.angle_gamma   90.00
#
_symmetry.space_group_name_H-M   'P 1'
#
loop_
_entity.id
_entity.type
_entity.pdbx_description
1 polymer ?
#
loop_
_entity_poly.entity_id
_entity_poly.type
_entity_poly.pdbx_seq_one_letter_code
_entity_poly.pdbx_strand_id
1 'polypeptide(L)'
;MRVTGLTLSKQQLEEASERVEQAGLSSRITLLFCDYRHLSLADSFDKVVSCEMIEAVGHENLPAYFHAIGRALRPGGKAAIQAICTPDDRYDAYCRSSDFIREHIFPGGHLPCVGAMVDAAVGSGLSLSGLKDIGPHYATTLRAWRQAWEARKGDALALGYDATFWRKYRFYFAYCEAGFDAHYIHNFQVTWTKTEATSKEMDLQPHAEQQAPDNTRIDPSLQGQIVQSVYFFLAGVVVSKRHLLLLGPAACFLFGVLRMGLAWIASRCLPSFRVMSPEAKAWWSADLVHLLFGLMAAVAAVSYLVASGGRALDLDWRAEEAGLKVAADAIVCISAGFCAFFLWTIILHRLYKQSPLSLLHFTILLSWTTAAAFKSEHTPFLACLLISQLHSSFCILNRLLGLLQSRRPQLQRNLQRLQLITLPICCLIPQSAALSSILLHRASFRHQAYFYFAVAGMLWMLLMSCRKLRHLTPLPTMTPTLRHHAH
;
A
#
# COMPACT_ATOMS: atom_id res chain seq x y z
N MET A 1 -38.25 11.47 -24.19
CA MET A 1 -36.96 11.08 -23.58
C MET A 1 -35.93 12.13 -23.97
N ARG A 2 -35.14 12.62 -23.01
CA ARG A 2 -33.96 13.46 -23.25
C ARG A 2 -32.72 12.62 -22.91
N VAL A 3 -31.63 12.80 -23.65
CA VAL A 3 -30.40 12.02 -23.51
C VAL A 3 -29.21 12.97 -23.39
N THR A 4 -28.34 12.70 -22.44
CA THR A 4 -27.02 13.32 -22.36
C THR A 4 -25.96 12.25 -22.57
N GLY A 5 -25.17 12.37 -23.62
CA GLY A 5 -24.03 11.50 -23.91
C GLY A 5 -22.72 12.15 -23.47
N LEU A 6 -21.79 11.35 -22.95
CA LEU A 6 -20.47 11.80 -22.51
C LEU A 6 -19.40 11.06 -23.32
N THR A 7 -18.35 11.76 -23.72
CA THR A 7 -17.15 11.13 -24.31
C THR A 7 -15.90 11.94 -24.01
N LEU A 8 -14.74 11.27 -24.03
CA LEU A 8 -13.41 11.88 -24.00
C LEU A 8 -12.72 11.85 -25.37
N SER A 9 -13.40 11.36 -26.42
CA SER A 9 -12.90 11.39 -27.79
C SER A 9 -13.58 12.52 -28.56
N LYS A 10 -12.75 13.42 -29.13
CA LYS A 10 -13.25 14.50 -29.98
C LYS A 10 -13.85 13.94 -31.27
N GLN A 11 -13.25 12.90 -31.83
CA GLN A 11 -13.72 12.22 -33.04
C GLN A 11 -15.08 11.55 -32.83
N GLN A 12 -15.27 10.87 -31.68
CA GLN A 12 -16.58 10.30 -31.35
C GLN A 12 -17.64 11.39 -31.13
N LEU A 13 -17.26 12.52 -30.51
CA LEU A 13 -18.18 13.63 -30.30
C LEU A 13 -18.63 14.24 -31.63
N GLU A 14 -17.70 14.47 -32.55
CA GLU A 14 -17.96 15.01 -33.89
C GLU A 14 -18.92 14.10 -34.66
N GLU A 15 -18.54 12.83 -34.87
CA GLU A 15 -19.35 11.84 -35.58
C GLU A 15 -20.75 11.66 -34.95
N ALA A 16 -20.82 11.58 -33.61
CA ALA A 16 -22.10 11.43 -32.92
C ALA A 16 -22.97 12.68 -33.04
N SER A 17 -22.38 13.88 -33.04
CA SER A 17 -23.11 15.14 -33.21
C SER A 17 -23.71 15.25 -34.60
N GLU A 18 -22.93 14.91 -35.63
CA GLU A 18 -23.42 14.87 -37.02
C GLU A 18 -24.60 13.89 -37.17
N ARG A 19 -24.49 12.68 -36.62
CA ARG A 19 -25.57 11.69 -36.66
C ARG A 19 -26.84 12.18 -35.94
N VAL A 20 -26.68 12.87 -34.81
CA VAL A 20 -27.80 13.45 -34.06
C VAL A 20 -28.49 14.55 -34.86
N GLU A 21 -27.73 15.40 -35.53
CA GLU A 21 -28.25 16.48 -36.38
C GLU A 21 -28.95 15.93 -37.61
N GLN A 22 -28.33 14.99 -38.33
CA GLN A 22 -28.93 14.32 -39.49
C GLN A 22 -30.24 13.59 -39.13
N ALA A 23 -30.34 13.05 -37.92
CA ALA A 23 -31.56 12.44 -37.41
C ALA A 23 -32.62 13.45 -36.91
N GLY A 24 -32.32 14.76 -36.89
CA GLY A 24 -33.21 15.80 -36.40
C GLY A 24 -33.45 15.76 -34.88
N LEU A 25 -32.51 15.20 -34.11
CA LEU A 25 -32.67 14.93 -32.67
C LEU A 25 -31.96 15.92 -31.75
N SER A 26 -31.37 16.99 -32.28
CA SER A 26 -30.56 17.96 -31.53
C SER A 26 -31.30 18.66 -30.38
N SER A 27 -32.64 18.72 -30.43
CA SER A 27 -33.47 19.26 -29.33
C SER A 27 -33.65 18.30 -28.15
N ARG A 28 -33.26 17.01 -28.32
CA ARG A 28 -33.48 15.93 -27.34
C ARG A 28 -32.19 15.27 -26.87
N ILE A 29 -31.10 15.37 -27.65
CA ILE A 29 -29.82 14.74 -27.36
C ILE A 29 -28.75 15.82 -27.20
N THR A 30 -28.13 15.86 -26.03
CA THR A 30 -26.95 16.69 -25.74
C THR A 30 -25.73 15.80 -25.66
N LEU A 31 -24.65 16.15 -26.35
CA LEU A 31 -23.38 15.43 -26.27
C LEU A 31 -22.31 16.32 -25.66
N LEU A 32 -21.56 15.80 -24.70
CA LEU A 32 -20.58 16.56 -23.93
C LEU A 32 -19.18 15.92 -24.06
N PHE A 33 -18.18 16.76 -24.36
CA PHE A 33 -16.78 16.41 -24.16
C PHE A 33 -16.45 16.55 -22.66
N CYS A 34 -16.68 15.50 -21.89
CA CYS A 34 -16.67 15.59 -20.44
C CYS A 34 -16.22 14.26 -19.83
N ASP A 35 -15.36 14.38 -18.83
CA ASP A 35 -15.08 13.29 -17.92
C ASP A 35 -16.26 13.11 -16.96
N TYR A 36 -16.85 11.92 -16.94
CA TYR A 36 -17.99 11.61 -16.08
C TYR A 36 -17.71 11.90 -14.59
N ARG A 37 -16.45 11.86 -14.16
CA ARG A 37 -16.03 12.16 -12.79
C ARG A 37 -16.28 13.61 -12.38
N HIS A 38 -16.26 14.53 -13.35
CA HIS A 38 -16.47 15.96 -13.16
C HIS A 38 -17.89 16.42 -13.48
N LEU A 39 -18.81 15.48 -13.75
CA LEU A 39 -20.21 15.81 -14.00
C LEU A 39 -20.84 16.45 -12.76
N SER A 40 -21.15 17.75 -12.85
CA SER A 40 -21.68 18.56 -11.73
C SER A 40 -23.20 18.43 -11.53
N LEU A 41 -23.86 17.59 -12.34
CA LEU A 41 -25.31 17.43 -12.36
C LEU A 41 -25.79 16.37 -11.35
N ALA A 42 -25.66 16.68 -10.06
CA ALA A 42 -26.18 15.82 -8.99
C ALA A 42 -27.70 15.61 -9.15
N ASP A 43 -28.18 14.39 -8.88
CA ASP A 43 -29.58 13.97 -8.91
C ASP A 43 -30.35 14.43 -10.17
N SER A 44 -29.67 14.45 -11.32
CA SER A 44 -30.22 15.03 -12.55
C SER A 44 -30.82 14.01 -13.51
N PHE A 45 -30.54 12.71 -13.33
CA PHE A 45 -30.93 11.68 -14.29
C PHE A 45 -31.86 10.63 -13.66
N ASP A 46 -32.92 10.26 -14.40
CA ASP A 46 -33.81 9.15 -14.02
C ASP A 46 -33.16 7.79 -14.31
N LYS A 47 -32.29 7.74 -15.34
CA LYS A 47 -31.58 6.53 -15.77
C LYS A 47 -30.15 6.84 -16.20
N VAL A 48 -29.24 5.92 -15.92
CA VAL A 48 -27.85 5.93 -16.41
C VAL A 48 -27.62 4.65 -17.20
N VAL A 49 -26.94 4.76 -18.35
CA VAL A 49 -26.46 3.61 -19.12
C VAL A 49 -24.97 3.78 -19.32
N SER A 50 -24.21 2.74 -19.01
CA SER A 50 -22.76 2.71 -19.21
C SER A 50 -22.40 1.38 -19.86
N CYS A 51 -21.96 1.44 -21.11
CA CYS A 51 -21.60 0.25 -21.87
C CYS A 51 -20.08 0.19 -22.04
N GLU A 52 -19.46 -0.87 -21.53
CA GLU A 52 -18.06 -1.21 -21.78
C GLU A 52 -17.07 -0.06 -21.48
N MET A 53 -17.40 0.72 -20.44
CA MET A 53 -16.56 1.80 -19.92
C MET A 53 -15.85 1.39 -18.63
N ILE A 54 -16.49 0.54 -17.81
CA ILE A 54 -15.97 0.12 -16.50
C ILE A 54 -14.62 -0.61 -16.60
N GLU A 55 -14.33 -1.22 -17.74
CA GLU A 55 -13.08 -1.89 -18.07
C GLU A 55 -11.90 -0.91 -18.15
N ALA A 56 -12.16 0.37 -18.45
CA ALA A 56 -11.14 1.42 -18.49
C ALA A 56 -10.94 2.10 -17.11
N VAL A 57 -11.74 1.76 -16.10
CA VAL A 57 -11.71 2.41 -14.77
C VAL A 57 -10.56 1.88 -13.91
N GLY A 58 -10.31 0.58 -13.96
CA GLY A 58 -9.33 -0.08 -13.10
C GLY A 58 -9.86 -0.40 -11.69
N HIS A 59 -9.31 -1.46 -11.08
CA HIS A 59 -9.72 -1.97 -9.77
C HIS A 59 -9.82 -0.89 -8.68
N GLU A 60 -8.77 -0.08 -8.53
CA GLU A 60 -8.67 0.94 -7.47
C GLU A 60 -9.75 2.02 -7.56
N ASN A 61 -10.29 2.27 -8.76
CA ASN A 61 -11.20 3.38 -9.02
C ASN A 61 -12.67 2.94 -9.13
N LEU A 62 -12.97 1.63 -9.01
CA LEU A 62 -14.34 1.13 -9.03
C LEU A 62 -15.24 1.87 -8.03
N PRO A 63 -14.83 2.15 -6.76
CA PRO A 63 -15.68 2.90 -5.84
C PRO A 63 -16.04 4.29 -6.36
N ALA A 64 -15.07 5.03 -6.91
CA ALA A 64 -15.31 6.37 -7.45
C ALA A 64 -16.27 6.34 -8.65
N TYR A 65 -16.19 5.30 -9.48
CA TYR A 65 -17.11 5.07 -10.59
C TYR A 65 -18.56 4.87 -10.11
N PHE A 66 -18.78 3.98 -9.15
CA PHE A 66 -20.12 3.77 -8.58
C PHE A 66 -20.65 5.00 -7.84
N HIS A 67 -19.80 5.75 -7.13
CA HIS A 67 -20.19 7.01 -6.50
C HIS A 67 -20.59 8.07 -7.53
N ALA A 68 -19.90 8.16 -8.67
CA ALA A 68 -20.30 9.10 -9.73
C ALA A 68 -21.68 8.77 -10.30
N ILE A 69 -21.98 7.49 -10.54
CA ILE A 69 -23.30 7.03 -10.98
C ILE A 69 -24.36 7.32 -9.90
N GLY A 70 -24.04 7.00 -8.64
CA GLY A 70 -24.91 7.26 -7.49
C GLY A 70 -25.26 8.74 -7.36
N ARG A 71 -24.28 9.65 -7.53
CA ARG A 71 -24.52 11.11 -7.52
C ARG A 71 -25.36 11.58 -8.70
N ALA A 72 -25.20 11.01 -9.89
CA ALA A 72 -25.92 11.45 -11.09
C ALA A 72 -27.41 11.04 -11.08
N LEU A 73 -27.74 9.91 -10.46
CA LEU A 73 -29.10 9.36 -10.43
C LEU A 73 -29.99 10.04 -9.39
N ARG A 74 -31.25 10.29 -9.71
CA ARG A 74 -32.29 10.64 -8.73
C ARG A 74 -32.63 9.46 -7.81
N PRO A 75 -33.14 9.69 -6.59
CA PRO A 75 -33.74 8.64 -5.77
C PRO A 75 -34.76 7.83 -6.57
N GLY A 76 -34.71 6.49 -6.49
CA GLY A 76 -35.53 5.58 -7.30
C GLY A 76 -35.05 5.38 -8.75
N GLY A 77 -34.03 6.14 -9.19
CA GLY A 77 -33.42 6.01 -10.51
C GLY A 77 -32.67 4.69 -10.70
N LYS A 78 -32.40 4.33 -11.97
CA LYS A 78 -31.75 3.05 -12.32
C LYS A 78 -30.51 3.22 -13.18
N ALA A 79 -29.46 2.45 -12.91
CA ALA A 79 -28.32 2.30 -13.80
C ALA A 79 -28.31 0.93 -14.48
N ALA A 80 -27.99 0.89 -15.76
CA ALA A 80 -27.62 -0.33 -16.48
C ALA A 80 -26.15 -0.23 -16.88
N ILE A 81 -25.32 -1.12 -16.33
CA ILE A 81 -23.89 -1.19 -16.59
C ILE A 81 -23.61 -2.48 -17.35
N GLN A 82 -23.15 -2.38 -18.60
CA GLN A 82 -22.65 -3.52 -19.35
C GLN A 82 -21.13 -3.64 -19.14
N ALA A 83 -20.68 -4.79 -18.67
CA ALA A 83 -19.32 -5.02 -18.23
C ALA A 83 -18.81 -6.39 -18.67
N ILE A 84 -17.67 -6.43 -19.34
CA ILE A 84 -16.90 -7.66 -19.50
C ILE A 84 -16.23 -7.99 -18.17
N CYS A 85 -16.49 -9.18 -17.66
CA CYS A 85 -16.07 -9.61 -16.33
C CYS A 85 -15.21 -10.87 -16.38
N THR A 86 -14.26 -10.97 -15.46
CA THR A 86 -13.64 -12.24 -15.09
C THR A 86 -14.43 -12.89 -13.94
N PRO A 87 -14.50 -14.23 -13.86
CA PRO A 87 -15.03 -14.93 -12.69
C PRO A 87 -14.36 -14.51 -11.38
N ASP A 88 -15.14 -14.46 -10.30
CA ASP A 88 -14.72 -14.00 -8.96
C ASP A 88 -13.57 -14.82 -8.37
N ASP A 89 -13.57 -16.14 -8.57
CA ASP A 89 -12.53 -17.06 -8.08
C ASP A 89 -11.14 -16.79 -8.67
N ARG A 90 -11.09 -16.18 -9.87
CA ARG A 90 -9.86 -15.80 -10.57
C ARG A 90 -9.52 -14.33 -10.47
N TYR A 91 -10.41 -13.50 -9.94
CA TYR A 91 -10.24 -12.05 -9.95
C TYR A 91 -8.96 -11.59 -9.25
N ASP A 92 -8.66 -12.16 -8.08
CA ASP A 92 -7.46 -11.84 -7.30
C ASP A 92 -6.16 -12.09 -8.08
N ALA A 93 -6.11 -13.19 -8.84
CA ALA A 93 -4.97 -13.53 -9.69
C ALA A 93 -4.92 -12.65 -10.94
N TYR A 94 -6.07 -12.38 -11.55
CA TYR A 94 -6.21 -11.48 -12.69
C TYR A 94 -5.70 -10.06 -12.36
N CYS A 95 -6.09 -9.50 -11.19
CA CYS A 95 -5.62 -8.20 -10.71
C CYS A 95 -4.08 -8.10 -10.58
N ARG A 96 -3.39 -9.22 -10.36
CA ARG A 96 -1.93 -9.28 -10.12
C ARG A 96 -1.12 -9.74 -11.33
N SER A 97 -1.78 -10.05 -12.43
CA SER A 97 -1.15 -10.50 -13.67
C SER A 97 -1.38 -9.49 -14.80
N SER A 98 -0.74 -9.73 -15.94
CA SER A 98 -0.99 -9.04 -17.21
C SER A 98 -1.20 -10.10 -18.29
N ASP A 99 -1.93 -9.77 -19.34
CA ASP A 99 -2.22 -10.65 -20.46
C ASP A 99 -2.03 -9.93 -21.80
N PHE A 100 -2.17 -10.67 -22.90
CA PHE A 100 -2.05 -10.14 -24.25
C PHE A 100 -2.96 -8.91 -24.48
N ILE A 101 -4.17 -8.91 -23.92
CA ILE A 101 -5.14 -7.82 -24.09
C ILE A 101 -4.61 -6.56 -23.44
N ARG A 102 -4.15 -6.64 -22.19
CA ARG A 102 -3.63 -5.51 -21.43
C ARG A 102 -2.26 -5.02 -21.92
N GLU A 103 -1.48 -5.87 -22.56
CA GLU A 103 -0.17 -5.49 -23.10
C GLU A 103 -0.24 -4.88 -24.50
N HIS A 104 -1.19 -5.34 -25.34
CA HIS A 104 -1.15 -5.03 -26.77
C HIS A 104 -2.40 -4.38 -27.35
N ILE A 105 -3.57 -4.48 -26.69
CA ILE A 105 -4.84 -3.99 -27.22
C ILE A 105 -5.41 -2.87 -26.35
N PHE A 106 -5.56 -3.11 -25.06
CA PHE A 106 -6.11 -2.16 -24.08
C PHE A 106 -5.14 -1.95 -22.90
N PRO A 107 -4.03 -1.22 -23.09
CA PRO A 107 -3.16 -0.82 -21.98
C PRO A 107 -3.93 -0.08 -20.88
N GLY A 108 -3.80 -0.58 -19.66
CA GLY A 108 -4.53 -0.06 -18.49
C GLY A 108 -5.95 -0.63 -18.32
N GLY A 109 -6.46 -1.41 -19.27
CA GLY A 109 -7.74 -2.10 -19.16
C GLY A 109 -7.78 -3.12 -18.02
N HIS A 110 -8.94 -3.30 -17.42
CA HIS A 110 -9.15 -4.16 -16.25
C HIS A 110 -10.57 -4.69 -16.19
N LEU A 111 -10.75 -6.00 -16.40
CA LEU A 111 -12.05 -6.65 -16.25
C LEU A 111 -12.40 -6.78 -14.75
N PRO A 112 -13.50 -6.19 -14.26
CA PRO A 112 -13.98 -6.43 -12.90
C PRO A 112 -14.53 -7.87 -12.73
N CYS A 113 -14.82 -8.25 -11.49
CA CYS A 113 -15.75 -9.36 -11.20
C CYS A 113 -17.02 -8.82 -10.55
N VAL A 114 -18.06 -9.66 -10.45
CA VAL A 114 -19.36 -9.22 -9.89
C VAL A 114 -19.23 -8.84 -8.42
N GLY A 115 -18.52 -9.63 -7.61
CA GLY A 115 -18.26 -9.33 -6.20
C GLY A 115 -17.55 -7.99 -6.02
N ALA A 116 -16.53 -7.70 -6.82
CA ALA A 116 -15.81 -6.43 -6.75
C ALA A 116 -16.69 -5.22 -7.12
N MET A 117 -17.64 -5.39 -8.05
CA MET A 117 -18.62 -4.34 -8.36
C MET A 117 -19.58 -4.10 -7.18
N VAL A 118 -20.06 -5.17 -6.54
CA VAL A 118 -20.93 -5.08 -5.36
C VAL A 118 -20.21 -4.39 -4.20
N ASP A 119 -18.98 -4.79 -3.91
CA ASP A 119 -18.17 -4.17 -2.86
C ASP A 119 -17.89 -2.69 -3.14
N ALA A 120 -17.59 -2.35 -4.40
CA ALA A 120 -17.33 -0.97 -4.81
C ALA A 120 -18.57 -0.06 -4.78
N ALA A 121 -19.78 -0.62 -4.89
CA ALA A 121 -21.03 0.12 -4.81
C ALA A 121 -21.42 0.48 -3.36
N VAL A 122 -20.75 -0.06 -2.35
CA VAL A 122 -21.01 0.27 -0.94
C VAL A 122 -20.81 1.78 -0.71
N GLY A 123 -21.82 2.41 -0.10
CA GLY A 123 -21.82 3.85 0.17
C GLY A 123 -22.26 4.73 -1.01
N SER A 124 -22.42 4.18 -2.23
CA SER A 124 -22.84 4.97 -3.39
C SER A 124 -24.36 5.15 -3.49
N GLY A 125 -25.14 4.57 -2.57
CA GLY A 125 -26.61 4.55 -2.60
C GLY A 125 -27.20 3.64 -3.68
N LEU A 126 -26.38 2.83 -4.36
CA LEU A 126 -26.82 1.89 -5.39
C LEU A 126 -26.95 0.48 -4.82
N SER A 127 -28.04 -0.20 -5.18
CA SER A 127 -28.27 -1.61 -4.84
C SER A 127 -28.36 -2.43 -6.12
N LEU A 128 -27.65 -3.56 -6.17
CA LEU A 128 -27.76 -4.51 -7.28
C LEU A 128 -29.19 -5.06 -7.35
N SER A 129 -29.85 -4.91 -8.50
CA SER A 129 -31.25 -5.31 -8.70
C SER A 129 -31.47 -6.24 -9.89
N GLY A 130 -30.46 -6.46 -10.73
CA GLY A 130 -30.53 -7.43 -11.82
C GLY A 130 -29.15 -7.75 -12.40
N LEU A 131 -29.00 -8.97 -12.91
CA LEU A 131 -27.78 -9.45 -13.54
C LEU A 131 -28.17 -10.37 -14.69
N LYS A 132 -27.70 -10.08 -15.90
CA LYS A 132 -27.92 -10.91 -17.09
C LYS A 132 -26.60 -11.17 -17.80
N ASP A 133 -26.22 -12.43 -17.97
CA ASP A 133 -25.08 -12.80 -18.81
C ASP A 133 -25.47 -12.75 -20.28
N ILE A 134 -24.71 -11.99 -21.06
CA ILE A 134 -24.79 -11.88 -22.51
C ILE A 134 -23.49 -12.29 -23.19
N GLY A 135 -22.54 -12.89 -22.46
CA GLY A 135 -21.25 -13.38 -22.95
C GLY A 135 -21.33 -14.23 -24.24
N PRO A 136 -22.27 -15.20 -24.36
CA PRO A 136 -22.43 -15.99 -25.59
C PRO A 136 -22.73 -15.15 -26.84
N HIS A 137 -23.43 -14.03 -26.68
CA HIS A 137 -23.66 -13.11 -27.79
C HIS A 137 -22.37 -12.40 -28.20
N TYR A 138 -21.47 -12.11 -27.24
CA TYR A 138 -20.19 -11.46 -27.50
C TYR A 138 -19.24 -12.32 -28.33
N ALA A 139 -19.23 -13.64 -28.10
CA ALA A 139 -18.48 -14.57 -28.96
C ALA A 139 -18.94 -14.51 -30.42
N THR A 140 -20.27 -14.44 -30.65
CA THR A 140 -20.84 -14.28 -32.00
C THR A 140 -20.44 -12.94 -32.61
N THR A 141 -20.44 -11.86 -31.83
CA THR A 141 -19.97 -10.54 -32.26
C THR A 141 -18.51 -10.56 -32.70
N LEU A 142 -17.62 -11.15 -31.87
CA LEU A 142 -16.18 -11.23 -32.18
C LEU A 142 -15.89 -12.09 -33.40
N ARG A 143 -16.67 -13.16 -33.61
CA ARG A 143 -16.61 -13.98 -34.83
C ARG A 143 -16.96 -13.17 -36.08
N ALA A 144 -18.04 -12.38 -36.01
CA ALA A 144 -18.45 -11.51 -37.11
C ALA A 144 -17.41 -10.41 -37.38
N TRP A 145 -16.86 -9.79 -36.34
CA TRP A 145 -15.76 -8.82 -36.48
C TRP A 145 -14.52 -9.44 -37.10
N ARG A 146 -14.14 -10.65 -36.69
CA ARG A 146 -13.02 -11.38 -37.27
C ARG A 146 -13.25 -11.68 -38.75
N GLN A 147 -14.44 -12.12 -39.14
CA GLN A 147 -14.78 -12.37 -40.54
C GLN A 147 -14.71 -11.08 -41.39
N ALA A 148 -15.27 -9.98 -40.87
CA ALA A 148 -15.20 -8.68 -41.52
C ALA A 148 -13.77 -8.14 -41.62
N TRP A 149 -12.95 -8.37 -40.58
CA TRP A 149 -11.52 -8.11 -40.60
C TRP A 149 -10.90 -8.91 -41.73
N GLU A 150 -10.93 -10.25 -41.72
CA GLU A 150 -10.32 -11.07 -42.78
C GLU A 150 -10.70 -10.66 -44.22
N ALA A 151 -11.96 -10.29 -44.46
CA ALA A 151 -12.44 -9.87 -45.77
C ALA A 151 -11.83 -8.54 -46.27
N ARG A 152 -11.36 -7.66 -45.37
CA ARG A 152 -10.88 -6.30 -45.69
C ARG A 152 -9.37 -6.11 -45.51
N LYS A 153 -8.59 -7.19 -45.67
CA LYS A 153 -7.13 -7.13 -45.55
C LYS A 153 -6.49 -6.11 -46.47
N GLY A 154 -6.93 -6.04 -47.72
CA GLY A 154 -6.44 -5.06 -48.69
C GLY A 154 -6.63 -3.63 -48.19
N ASP A 155 -7.84 -3.30 -47.77
CA ASP A 155 -8.22 -1.97 -47.27
C ASP A 155 -7.35 -1.53 -46.08
N ALA A 156 -7.16 -2.41 -45.09
CA ALA A 156 -6.36 -2.08 -43.91
C ALA A 156 -4.87 -1.84 -44.24
N LEU A 157 -4.29 -2.63 -45.15
CA LEU A 157 -2.91 -2.40 -45.60
C LEU A 157 -2.79 -1.09 -46.39
N ALA A 158 -3.80 -0.75 -47.19
CA ALA A 158 -3.86 0.51 -47.93
C ALA A 158 -3.95 1.75 -47.01
N LEU A 159 -4.52 1.60 -45.81
CA LEU A 159 -4.52 2.64 -44.76
C LEU A 159 -3.16 2.81 -44.06
N GLY A 160 -2.14 2.01 -44.42
CA GLY A 160 -0.78 2.11 -43.88
C GLY A 160 -0.49 1.21 -42.68
N TYR A 161 -1.42 0.32 -42.29
CA TYR A 161 -1.17 -0.69 -41.27
C TYR A 161 -0.33 -1.85 -41.83
N ASP A 162 0.59 -2.39 -41.02
CA ASP A 162 1.46 -3.47 -41.45
C ASP A 162 0.85 -4.88 -41.21
N ALA A 163 1.52 -5.91 -41.75
CA ALA A 163 1.09 -7.30 -41.56
C ALA A 163 1.14 -7.75 -40.09
N THR A 164 1.96 -7.11 -39.26
CA THR A 164 2.06 -7.41 -37.82
C THR A 164 0.80 -6.93 -37.09
N PHE A 165 0.38 -5.69 -37.34
CA PHE A 165 -0.87 -5.12 -36.84
C PHE A 165 -2.06 -5.95 -37.29
N TRP A 166 -2.08 -6.37 -38.56
CA TRP A 166 -3.11 -7.26 -39.10
C TRP A 166 -3.25 -8.54 -38.27
N ARG A 167 -2.13 -9.25 -38.07
CA ARG A 167 -2.09 -10.50 -37.30
C ARG A 167 -2.44 -10.30 -35.84
N LYS A 168 -2.03 -9.17 -35.24
CA LYS A 168 -2.36 -8.82 -33.86
C LYS A 168 -3.86 -8.70 -33.66
N TYR A 169 -4.58 -7.98 -34.54
CA TYR A 169 -6.03 -7.83 -34.42
C TYR A 169 -6.80 -9.10 -34.77
N ARG A 170 -6.30 -9.89 -35.74
CA ARG A 170 -6.82 -11.25 -35.98
C ARG A 170 -6.73 -12.10 -34.70
N PHE A 171 -5.56 -12.09 -34.04
CA PHE A 171 -5.35 -12.84 -32.81
C PHE A 171 -6.23 -12.30 -31.68
N TYR A 172 -6.33 -10.98 -31.51
CA TYR A 172 -7.23 -10.35 -30.54
C TYR A 172 -8.68 -10.86 -30.68
N PHE A 173 -9.26 -10.79 -31.88
CA PHE A 173 -10.65 -11.23 -32.07
C PHE A 173 -10.83 -12.73 -31.76
N ALA A 174 -9.92 -13.58 -32.25
CA ALA A 174 -10.00 -15.02 -32.00
C ALA A 174 -9.76 -15.38 -30.53
N TYR A 175 -8.82 -14.70 -29.87
CA TYR A 175 -8.48 -14.89 -28.45
C TYR A 175 -9.67 -14.55 -27.55
N CYS A 176 -10.31 -13.40 -27.78
CA CYS A 176 -11.49 -13.02 -27.01
C CYS A 176 -12.71 -13.89 -27.37
N GLU A 177 -12.88 -14.27 -28.64
CA GLU A 177 -13.97 -15.17 -29.08
C GLU A 177 -13.91 -16.47 -28.27
N ALA A 178 -12.73 -17.10 -28.22
CA ALA A 178 -12.50 -18.30 -27.42
C ALA A 178 -12.70 -18.07 -25.92
N GLY A 179 -12.30 -16.91 -25.41
CA GLY A 179 -12.51 -16.53 -24.00
C GLY A 179 -13.99 -16.51 -23.60
N PHE A 180 -14.86 -15.97 -24.46
CA PHE A 180 -16.31 -15.96 -24.22
C PHE A 180 -16.95 -17.34 -24.46
N ASP A 181 -16.61 -18.02 -25.56
CA ASP A 181 -17.15 -19.36 -25.89
C ASP A 181 -16.81 -20.39 -24.79
N ALA A 182 -15.64 -20.27 -24.16
CA ALA A 182 -15.21 -21.15 -23.07
C ALA A 182 -15.69 -20.69 -21.68
N HIS A 183 -16.50 -19.63 -21.58
CA HIS A 183 -16.88 -18.99 -20.31
C HIS A 183 -15.68 -18.63 -19.42
N TYR A 184 -14.54 -18.33 -20.04
CA TYR A 184 -13.36 -17.82 -19.35
C TYR A 184 -13.49 -16.33 -19.04
N ILE A 185 -14.33 -15.61 -19.77
CA ILE A 185 -14.80 -14.27 -19.43
C ILE A 185 -16.30 -14.19 -19.73
N HIS A 186 -16.98 -13.28 -19.06
CA HIS A 186 -18.42 -13.05 -19.20
C HIS A 186 -18.66 -11.62 -19.67
N ASN A 187 -19.84 -11.34 -20.22
CA ASN A 187 -20.28 -9.97 -20.41
C ASN A 187 -21.64 -9.84 -19.73
N PHE A 188 -21.71 -9.06 -18.66
CA PHE A 188 -22.93 -8.91 -17.88
C PHE A 188 -23.58 -7.57 -18.14
N GLN A 189 -24.91 -7.58 -18.30
CA GLN A 189 -25.74 -6.40 -18.07
C GLN A 189 -26.20 -6.39 -16.61
N VAL A 190 -25.64 -5.47 -15.85
CA VAL A 190 -25.85 -5.32 -14.40
C VAL A 190 -26.78 -4.14 -14.16
N THR A 191 -27.92 -4.38 -13.52
CA THR A 191 -28.90 -3.35 -13.18
C THR A 191 -28.75 -2.95 -11.72
N TRP A 192 -28.70 -1.65 -11.47
CA TRP A 192 -28.61 -1.04 -10.14
C TRP A 192 -29.77 -0.09 -9.92
N THR A 193 -30.28 -0.02 -8.69
CA THR A 193 -31.34 0.92 -8.30
C THR A 193 -30.82 1.84 -7.20
N LYS A 194 -31.06 3.15 -7.30
CA LYS A 194 -30.73 4.10 -6.23
C LYS A 194 -31.79 4.06 -5.13
N THR A 195 -31.38 3.72 -3.91
CA THR A 195 -32.29 3.62 -2.75
C THR A 195 -32.81 5.00 -2.34
N GLU A 196 -34.04 5.07 -1.82
CA GLU A 196 -34.68 6.31 -1.32
C GLU A 196 -34.14 6.78 0.05
N ALA A 197 -33.19 6.06 0.66
CA ALA A 197 -32.73 6.33 2.01
C ALA A 197 -32.20 7.77 2.15
N THR A 198 -33.01 8.57 2.84
CA THR A 198 -32.86 9.98 3.26
C THR A 198 -31.54 10.65 2.86
N SER A 199 -31.65 11.54 1.89
CA SER A 199 -30.71 12.60 1.49
C SER A 199 -30.24 13.54 2.61
N LYS A 200 -30.45 13.18 3.89
CA LYS A 200 -30.03 13.94 5.09
C LYS A 200 -28.68 13.54 5.66
N GLU A 201 -28.13 12.36 5.34
CA GLU A 201 -26.82 11.94 5.90
C GLU A 201 -25.63 12.28 5.00
N MET A 202 -25.86 12.63 3.73
CA MET A 202 -24.78 12.94 2.78
C MET A 202 -24.28 14.40 2.88
N ASP A 203 -25.03 15.27 3.57
CA ASP A 203 -24.74 16.70 3.74
C ASP A 203 -23.91 17.03 5.01
N LEU A 204 -23.53 16.01 5.80
CA LEU A 204 -22.80 16.18 7.07
C LEU A 204 -21.32 15.78 7.01
N GLN A 205 -20.77 15.51 5.83
CA GLN A 205 -19.31 15.47 5.68
C GLN A 205 -18.83 16.83 5.17
N PRO A 206 -18.11 17.64 5.98
CA PRO A 206 -17.49 18.85 5.45
C PRO A 206 -16.60 18.42 4.29
N HIS A 207 -16.73 19.14 3.17
CA HIS A 207 -15.89 19.04 1.99
C HIS A 207 -14.42 18.91 2.42
N ALA A 208 -13.94 17.68 2.52
CA ALA A 208 -12.52 17.43 2.44
C ALA A 208 -12.17 17.83 1.01
N GLU A 209 -11.47 18.94 0.87
CA GLU A 209 -10.74 19.26 -0.35
C GLU A 209 -9.92 18.02 -0.72
N GLN A 210 -10.48 17.17 -1.57
CA GLN A 210 -9.75 16.14 -2.26
C GLN A 210 -8.91 16.89 -3.28
N GLN A 211 -7.73 17.30 -2.83
CA GLN A 211 -6.64 17.71 -3.68
C GLN A 211 -6.61 16.77 -4.89
N ALA A 212 -6.65 17.36 -6.08
CA ALA A 212 -6.51 16.66 -7.34
C ALA A 212 -5.39 15.61 -7.23
N PRO A 213 -5.58 14.39 -7.77
CA PRO A 213 -4.51 13.42 -7.77
C PRO A 213 -3.34 14.02 -8.53
N ASP A 214 -2.27 14.33 -7.81
CA ASP A 214 -1.00 14.73 -8.38
C ASP A 214 -0.62 13.68 -9.43
N ASN A 215 -0.52 14.12 -10.68
CA ASN A 215 -0.35 13.27 -11.87
C ASN A 215 1.09 12.72 -11.97
N THR A 216 1.82 12.70 -10.85
CA THR A 216 3.10 12.03 -10.65
C THR A 216 2.90 10.59 -10.16
N ARG A 217 1.97 9.84 -10.79
CA ARG A 217 1.97 8.37 -10.70
C ARG A 217 3.14 7.86 -11.53
N ILE A 218 4.32 7.90 -10.96
CA ILE A 218 5.49 7.24 -11.50
C ILE A 218 5.30 5.73 -11.25
N ASP A 219 5.55 4.97 -12.31
CA ASP A 219 5.40 3.52 -12.44
C ASP A 219 5.99 2.75 -11.22
N PRO A 220 5.22 1.89 -10.52
CA PRO A 220 5.71 1.10 -9.38
C PRO A 220 6.86 0.15 -9.72
N SER A 221 7.11 -0.14 -11.00
CA SER A 221 8.21 -1.01 -11.41
C SER A 221 9.55 -0.25 -11.44
N LEU A 222 9.60 0.96 -11.99
CA LEU A 222 10.83 1.75 -12.12
C LEU A 222 11.10 2.62 -10.90
N GLN A 223 10.07 3.23 -10.31
CA GLN A 223 10.21 4.07 -9.12
C GLN A 223 10.53 3.25 -7.88
N GLY A 224 9.91 2.08 -7.74
CA GLY A 224 10.23 1.09 -6.72
C GLY A 224 11.69 0.65 -6.84
N GLN A 225 12.17 0.39 -8.06
CA GLN A 225 13.57 0.03 -8.32
C GLN A 225 14.56 1.19 -8.09
N ILE A 226 14.20 2.44 -8.42
CA ILE A 226 15.02 3.63 -8.13
C ILE A 226 15.08 3.89 -6.63
N VAL A 227 13.96 3.82 -5.91
CA VAL A 227 13.90 3.97 -4.45
C VAL A 227 14.61 2.82 -3.75
N GLN A 228 14.45 1.58 -4.24
CA GLN A 228 15.22 0.41 -3.82
C GLN A 228 16.72 0.64 -4.04
N SER A 229 17.13 1.19 -5.18
CA SER A 229 18.53 1.52 -5.48
C SER A 229 19.06 2.64 -4.57
N VAL A 230 18.25 3.65 -4.25
CA VAL A 230 18.59 4.71 -3.28
C VAL A 230 18.67 4.18 -1.86
N TYR A 231 17.80 3.25 -1.44
CA TYR A 231 17.87 2.64 -0.11
C TYR A 231 18.99 1.60 0.02
N PHE A 232 19.27 0.81 -1.01
CA PHE A 232 20.47 -0.03 -1.07
C PHE A 232 21.75 0.81 -1.15
N PHE A 233 21.73 1.96 -1.81
CA PHE A 233 22.81 2.93 -1.83
C PHE A 233 23.02 3.58 -0.46
N LEU A 234 21.95 4.03 0.22
CA LEU A 234 22.01 4.60 1.57
C LEU A 234 22.41 3.55 2.62
N ALA A 235 22.00 2.28 2.45
CA ALA A 235 22.42 1.17 3.30
C ALA A 235 23.83 0.64 2.97
N GLY A 236 24.35 0.90 1.75
CA GLY A 236 25.60 0.32 1.22
C GLY A 236 26.80 1.25 1.11
N VAL A 237 26.63 2.58 1.02
CA VAL A 237 27.75 3.52 0.78
C VAL A 237 28.39 4.06 2.07
N VAL A 238 27.90 3.66 3.23
CA VAL A 238 28.26 4.34 4.48
C VAL A 238 28.87 3.35 5.49
N VAL A 239 29.79 2.51 5.02
CA VAL A 239 30.76 1.82 5.88
C VAL A 239 32.16 2.04 5.32
N SER A 240 33.01 2.75 6.07
CA SER A 240 34.41 3.01 5.68
C SER A 240 35.25 1.74 5.56
N LYS A 241 34.79 0.64 6.16
CA LYS A 241 35.47 -0.65 6.22
C LYS A 241 34.98 -1.61 5.13
N ARG A 242 35.90 -2.00 4.23
CA ARG A 242 35.65 -2.90 3.10
C ARG A 242 34.96 -4.23 3.47
N HIS A 243 35.24 -4.81 4.63
CA HIS A 243 34.70 -6.12 5.03
C HIS A 243 33.25 -6.06 5.56
N LEU A 244 32.70 -4.88 5.85
CA LEU A 244 31.33 -4.70 6.35
C LEU A 244 30.42 -4.02 5.32
N LEU A 245 30.98 -3.58 4.20
CA LEU A 245 30.29 -2.84 3.15
C LEU A 245 29.05 -3.56 2.61
N LEU A 246 29.11 -4.89 2.51
CA LEU A 246 28.00 -5.70 2.02
C LEU A 246 27.07 -6.20 3.13
N LEU A 247 27.42 -6.04 4.41
CA LEU A 247 26.68 -6.65 5.51
C LEU A 247 25.30 -6.01 5.70
N GLY A 248 25.22 -4.67 5.63
CA GLY A 248 23.94 -3.93 5.69
C GLY A 248 23.00 -4.30 4.53
N PRO A 249 23.44 -4.20 3.26
CA PRO A 249 22.67 -4.65 2.11
C PRO A 249 22.25 -6.12 2.17
N ALA A 250 23.15 -7.03 2.55
CA ALA A 250 22.85 -8.44 2.69
C ALA A 250 21.80 -8.71 3.78
N ALA A 251 21.89 -8.02 4.92
CA ALA A 251 20.89 -8.10 5.97
C ALA A 251 19.52 -7.60 5.49
N CYS A 252 19.47 -6.45 4.82
CA CYS A 252 18.23 -5.91 4.24
C CYS A 252 17.57 -6.90 3.27
N PHE A 253 18.36 -7.47 2.35
CA PHE A 253 17.91 -8.49 1.41
C PHE A 253 17.37 -9.73 2.14
N LEU A 254 18.12 -10.24 3.12
CA LEU A 254 17.73 -11.42 3.90
C LEU A 254 16.40 -11.20 4.63
N PHE A 255 16.19 -10.04 5.26
CA PHE A 255 14.92 -9.70 5.90
C PHE A 255 13.77 -9.63 4.89
N GLY A 256 14.03 -9.11 3.68
CA GLY A 256 13.07 -9.12 2.57
C GLY A 256 12.65 -10.53 2.17
N VAL A 257 13.62 -11.43 1.95
CA VAL A 257 13.38 -12.85 1.63
C VAL A 257 12.62 -13.54 2.76
N LEU A 258 13.02 -13.31 4.01
CA LEU A 258 12.36 -13.87 5.18
C LEU A 258 10.90 -13.42 5.27
N ARG A 259 10.62 -12.13 5.04
CA ARG A 259 9.24 -11.60 5.00
C ARG A 259 8.40 -12.30 3.94
N MET A 260 8.94 -12.47 2.74
CA MET A 260 8.25 -13.15 1.63
C MET A 260 7.96 -14.61 1.96
N GLY A 261 8.96 -15.33 2.50
CA GLY A 261 8.80 -16.72 2.94
C GLY A 261 7.74 -16.86 4.03
N LEU A 262 7.76 -15.99 5.05
CA LEU A 262 6.77 -15.98 6.13
C LEU A 262 5.36 -15.69 5.64
N ALA A 263 5.20 -14.73 4.72
CA ALA A 263 3.90 -14.44 4.10
C ALA A 263 3.40 -15.62 3.26
N TRP A 264 4.29 -16.29 2.53
CA TRP A 264 3.97 -17.48 1.76
C TRP A 264 3.52 -18.63 2.65
N ILE A 265 4.28 -18.96 3.71
CA ILE A 265 3.90 -19.99 4.68
C ILE A 265 2.55 -19.64 5.35
N ALA A 266 2.38 -18.40 5.81
CA ALA A 266 1.15 -17.95 6.44
C ALA A 266 -0.06 -18.07 5.50
N SER A 267 0.10 -17.75 4.22
CA SER A 267 -0.96 -17.91 3.21
C SER A 267 -1.41 -19.37 3.07
N ARG A 268 -0.54 -20.35 3.34
CA ARG A 268 -0.86 -21.78 3.28
C ARG A 268 -1.41 -22.29 4.61
N CYS A 269 -0.85 -21.88 5.73
CA CYS A 269 -1.11 -22.48 7.04
C CYS A 269 -2.15 -21.74 7.89
N LEU A 270 -2.41 -20.45 7.64
CA LEU A 270 -3.26 -19.62 8.50
C LEU A 270 -4.50 -19.11 7.75
N PRO A 271 -5.70 -19.68 8.00
CA PRO A 271 -6.95 -19.21 7.40
C PRO A 271 -7.22 -17.73 7.68
N SER A 272 -6.95 -17.28 8.91
CA SER A 272 -7.11 -15.87 9.32
C SER A 272 -6.18 -14.92 8.58
N PHE A 273 -5.01 -15.38 8.12
CA PHE A 273 -4.11 -14.55 7.30
C PHE A 273 -4.64 -14.38 5.87
N ARG A 274 -5.34 -15.37 5.31
CA ARG A 274 -5.85 -15.32 3.93
C ARG A 274 -6.88 -14.20 3.73
N VAL A 275 -7.72 -13.98 4.73
CA VAL A 275 -8.81 -12.98 4.71
C VAL A 275 -8.35 -11.57 5.08
N MET A 276 -7.07 -11.36 5.45
CA MET A 276 -6.52 -10.04 5.75
C MET A 276 -6.39 -9.18 4.48
N SER A 277 -6.53 -7.85 4.64
CA SER A 277 -6.22 -6.88 3.58
C SER A 277 -4.74 -6.96 3.16
N PRO A 278 -4.38 -6.49 1.96
CA PRO A 278 -2.98 -6.45 1.51
C PRO A 278 -2.06 -5.70 2.49
N GLU A 279 -2.51 -4.58 3.05
CA GLU A 279 -1.77 -3.78 4.02
C GLU A 279 -1.60 -4.53 5.34
N ALA A 280 -2.66 -5.22 5.80
CA ALA A 280 -2.61 -6.02 7.02
C ALA A 280 -1.65 -7.22 6.87
N LYS A 281 -1.63 -7.88 5.69
CA LYS A 281 -0.65 -8.93 5.36
C LYS A 281 0.78 -8.40 5.35
N ALA A 282 0.98 -7.19 4.79
CA ALA A 282 2.28 -6.53 4.77
C ALA A 282 2.76 -6.21 6.20
N TRP A 283 1.92 -5.57 7.03
CA TRP A 283 2.22 -5.33 8.44
C TRP A 283 2.50 -6.61 9.21
N TRP A 284 1.65 -7.62 9.07
CA TRP A 284 1.80 -8.89 9.79
C TRP A 284 3.12 -9.58 9.48
N SER A 285 3.49 -9.67 8.19
CA SER A 285 4.74 -10.31 7.77
C SER A 285 5.97 -9.48 8.18
N ALA A 286 5.91 -8.16 8.10
CA ALA A 286 6.99 -7.27 8.53
C ALA A 286 7.19 -7.29 10.05
N ASP A 287 6.10 -7.28 10.81
CA ASP A 287 6.11 -7.37 12.27
C ASP A 287 6.70 -8.70 12.74
N LEU A 288 6.42 -9.81 12.04
CA LEU A 288 7.03 -11.10 12.36
C LEU A 288 8.56 -11.10 12.15
N VAL A 289 9.03 -10.45 11.07
CA VAL A 289 10.48 -10.24 10.85
C VAL A 289 11.08 -9.32 11.92
N HIS A 290 10.37 -8.26 12.32
CA HIS A 290 10.80 -7.36 13.40
C HIS A 290 10.88 -8.10 14.73
N LEU A 291 9.93 -8.98 15.04
CA LEU A 291 9.98 -9.81 16.24
C LEU A 291 11.24 -10.68 16.28
N LEU A 292 11.57 -11.35 15.18
CA LEU A 292 12.77 -12.18 15.07
C LEU A 292 14.05 -11.34 15.21
N PHE A 293 14.14 -10.22 14.49
CA PHE A 293 15.26 -9.30 14.61
C PHE A 293 15.42 -8.77 16.03
N GLY A 294 14.33 -8.34 16.68
CA GLY A 294 14.38 -7.74 18.01
C GLY A 294 14.89 -8.69 19.07
N LEU A 295 14.49 -9.97 19.01
CA LEU A 295 15.00 -11.02 19.90
C LEU A 295 16.50 -11.28 19.65
N MET A 296 16.90 -11.46 18.39
CA MET A 296 18.30 -11.72 18.04
C MET A 296 19.22 -10.53 18.38
N ALA A 297 18.78 -9.31 18.11
CA ALA A 297 19.54 -8.10 18.40
C ALA A 297 19.71 -7.89 19.91
N ALA A 298 18.66 -8.13 20.70
CA ALA A 298 18.75 -8.06 22.16
C ALA A 298 19.71 -9.12 22.73
N VAL A 299 19.64 -10.37 22.25
CA VAL A 299 20.57 -11.43 22.67
C VAL A 299 22.00 -11.07 22.30
N ALA A 300 22.25 -10.66 21.06
CA ALA A 300 23.58 -10.27 20.60
C ALA A 300 24.15 -9.08 21.41
N ALA A 301 23.32 -8.09 21.71
CA ALA A 301 23.71 -6.94 22.53
C ALA A 301 24.04 -7.33 23.98
N VAL A 302 23.26 -8.22 24.60
CA VAL A 302 23.55 -8.73 25.96
C VAL A 302 24.83 -9.57 25.95
N SER A 303 24.99 -10.49 25.01
CA SER A 303 26.20 -11.31 24.88
C SER A 303 27.43 -10.43 24.70
N TYR A 304 27.33 -9.37 23.88
CA TYR A 304 28.39 -8.39 23.70
C TYR A 304 28.71 -7.62 24.98
N LEU A 305 27.69 -7.17 25.70
CA LEU A 305 27.86 -6.47 26.97
C LEU A 305 28.58 -7.34 28.01
N VAL A 306 28.18 -8.61 28.13
CA VAL A 306 28.81 -9.59 29.03
C VAL A 306 30.27 -9.84 28.63
N ALA A 307 30.53 -10.07 27.33
CA ALA A 307 31.89 -10.28 26.83
C ALA A 307 32.81 -9.07 27.05
N SER A 308 32.26 -7.85 27.05
CA SER A 308 33.01 -6.63 27.33
C SER A 308 33.28 -6.37 28.83
N GLY A 309 32.68 -7.17 29.72
CA GLY A 309 32.72 -6.93 31.16
C GLY A 309 31.98 -5.66 31.59
N GLY A 310 30.93 -5.26 30.85
CA GLY A 310 30.19 -4.02 31.11
C GLY A 310 30.84 -2.74 30.58
N ARG A 311 32.12 -2.79 30.19
CA ARG A 311 32.88 -1.62 29.67
C ARG A 311 32.30 -1.05 28.37
N ALA A 312 31.53 -1.84 27.62
CA ALA A 312 30.85 -1.35 26.41
C ALA A 312 29.84 -0.22 26.66
N LEU A 313 29.43 0.04 27.92
CA LEU A 313 28.56 1.17 28.27
C LEU A 313 29.31 2.49 28.46
N ASP A 314 30.64 2.45 28.47
CA ASP A 314 31.49 3.63 28.52
C ASP A 314 31.74 4.17 27.10
N LEU A 315 31.53 5.47 26.90
CA LEU A 315 31.73 6.12 25.60
C LEU A 315 33.21 6.22 25.23
N ASP A 316 34.10 6.35 26.21
CA ASP A 316 35.55 6.45 26.00
C ASP A 316 36.20 5.10 25.75
N TRP A 317 35.50 4.02 26.12
CA TRP A 317 36.00 2.68 25.92
C TRP A 317 36.06 2.29 24.44
N ARG A 318 37.14 1.59 24.10
CA ARG A 318 37.38 1.00 22.78
C ARG A 318 37.75 -0.47 22.98
N ALA A 319 37.12 -1.35 22.21
CA ALA A 319 37.45 -2.77 22.24
C ALA A 319 38.89 -2.99 21.77
N GLU A 320 39.73 -3.54 22.66
CA GLU A 320 41.11 -3.93 22.37
C GLU A 320 41.15 -5.22 21.54
N GLU A 321 40.24 -6.15 21.83
CA GLU A 321 40.10 -7.40 21.08
C GLU A 321 39.41 -7.17 19.73
N ALA A 322 40.06 -7.67 18.67
CA ALA A 322 39.52 -7.59 17.30
C ALA A 322 38.13 -8.24 17.17
N GLY A 323 37.88 -9.34 17.89
CA GLY A 323 36.61 -10.05 17.89
C GLY A 323 35.43 -9.20 18.39
N LEU A 324 35.60 -8.52 19.54
CA LEU A 324 34.56 -7.62 20.06
C LEU A 324 34.30 -6.45 19.11
N LYS A 325 35.36 -5.85 18.55
CA LYS A 325 35.21 -4.74 17.61
C LYS A 325 34.36 -5.12 16.40
N VAL A 326 34.63 -6.29 15.81
CA VAL A 326 33.86 -6.82 14.67
C VAL A 326 32.42 -7.13 15.08
N ALA A 327 32.21 -7.70 16.27
CA ALA A 327 30.87 -8.01 16.76
C ALA A 327 29.98 -6.76 16.91
N ALA A 328 30.48 -5.69 17.52
CA ALA A 328 29.73 -4.44 17.66
C ALA A 328 29.39 -3.82 16.30
N ASP A 329 30.37 -3.74 15.41
CA ASP A 329 30.18 -3.22 14.05
C ASP A 329 29.15 -4.06 13.27
N ALA A 330 29.20 -5.39 13.39
CA ALA A 330 28.24 -6.29 12.76
C ALA A 330 26.81 -6.07 13.28
N ILE A 331 26.63 -5.97 14.60
CA ILE A 331 25.32 -5.74 15.23
C ILE A 331 24.69 -4.44 14.71
N VAL A 332 25.47 -3.36 14.65
CA VAL A 332 24.97 -2.05 14.19
C VAL A 332 24.72 -2.05 12.67
N CYS A 333 25.58 -2.67 11.87
CA CYS A 333 25.37 -2.81 10.42
C CYS A 333 24.11 -3.62 10.08
N ILE A 334 23.89 -4.74 10.76
CA ILE A 334 22.68 -5.56 10.59
C ILE A 334 21.43 -4.76 11.00
N SER A 335 21.53 -3.95 12.05
CA SER A 335 20.43 -3.07 12.50
C SER A 335 20.10 -1.98 11.48
N ALA A 336 21.11 -1.40 10.82
CA ALA A 336 20.91 -0.47 9.71
C ALA A 336 20.20 -1.18 8.54
N GLY A 337 20.64 -2.38 8.18
CA GLY A 337 19.98 -3.22 7.17
C GLY A 337 18.51 -3.53 7.52
N PHE A 338 18.22 -3.81 8.78
CA PHE A 338 16.85 -4.00 9.27
C PHE A 338 16.01 -2.73 9.13
N CYS A 339 16.53 -1.56 9.52
CA CYS A 339 15.82 -0.29 9.38
C CYS A 339 15.52 0.04 7.91
N ALA A 340 16.47 -0.22 7.00
CA ALA A 340 16.29 -0.06 5.56
C ALA A 340 15.19 -0.99 5.03
N PHE A 341 15.20 -2.26 5.41
CA PHE A 341 14.14 -3.24 5.06
C PHE A 341 12.75 -2.77 5.53
N PHE A 342 12.64 -2.30 6.77
CA PHE A 342 11.37 -1.92 7.34
C PHE A 342 10.82 -0.65 6.69
N LEU A 343 11.71 0.33 6.45
CA LEU A 343 11.38 1.57 5.76
C LEU A 343 10.93 1.31 4.31
N TRP A 344 11.62 0.42 3.60
CA TRP A 344 11.20 -0.06 2.29
C TRP A 344 9.80 -0.66 2.32
N THR A 345 9.51 -1.51 3.30
CA THR A 345 8.19 -2.15 3.43
C THR A 345 7.08 -1.11 3.66
N ILE A 346 7.34 -0.09 4.48
CA ILE A 346 6.41 1.02 4.71
C ILE A 346 6.11 1.77 3.41
N ILE A 347 7.11 2.04 2.59
CA ILE A 347 6.96 2.81 1.35
C ILE A 347 6.27 1.98 0.27
N LEU A 348 6.78 0.77 0.03
CA LEU A 348 6.28 -0.14 -1.00
C LEU A 348 4.79 -0.42 -0.86
N HIS A 349 4.34 -0.64 0.38
CA HIS A 349 2.93 -0.92 0.69
C HIS A 349 2.14 0.32 1.13
N ARG A 350 2.69 1.53 0.96
CA ARG A 350 2.07 2.82 1.33
C ARG A 350 1.55 2.89 2.77
N LEU A 351 2.17 2.15 3.68
CA LEU A 351 1.78 2.06 5.09
C LEU A 351 1.96 3.40 5.83
N TYR A 352 2.78 4.31 5.29
CA TYR A 352 2.97 5.66 5.82
C TYR A 352 1.68 6.49 5.83
N LYS A 353 0.69 6.16 4.99
CA LYS A 353 -0.63 6.83 5.02
C LYS A 353 -1.36 6.59 6.34
N GLN A 354 -1.16 5.44 6.97
CA GLN A 354 -1.78 5.08 8.24
C GLN A 354 -0.88 5.46 9.44
N SER A 355 0.45 5.41 9.26
CA SER A 355 1.41 5.66 10.34
C SER A 355 2.61 6.45 9.83
N PRO A 356 2.48 7.77 9.58
CA PRO A 356 3.58 8.61 9.10
C PRO A 356 4.73 8.68 10.11
N LEU A 357 4.42 8.50 11.39
CA LEU A 357 5.41 8.44 12.46
C LEU A 357 6.37 7.25 12.31
N SER A 358 5.90 6.12 11.77
CA SER A 358 6.75 4.94 11.55
C SER A 358 7.79 5.19 10.47
N LEU A 359 7.39 5.88 9.39
CA LEU A 359 8.31 6.30 8.33
C LEU A 359 9.44 7.16 8.93
N LEU A 360 9.09 8.21 9.67
CA LEU A 360 10.06 9.09 10.31
C LEU A 360 10.95 8.36 11.32
N HIS A 361 10.37 7.45 12.11
CA HIS A 361 11.10 6.69 13.11
C HIS A 361 12.20 5.81 12.51
N PHE A 362 11.88 5.03 11.47
CA PHE A 362 12.85 4.15 10.83
C PHE A 362 13.86 4.90 9.97
N THR A 363 13.52 6.07 9.42
CA THR A 363 14.49 6.97 8.77
C THR A 363 15.53 7.49 9.77
N ILE A 364 15.11 7.92 10.95
CA ILE A 364 16.03 8.40 11.99
C ILE A 364 16.92 7.25 12.49
N LEU A 365 16.34 6.06 12.76
CA LEU A 365 17.12 4.90 13.20
C LEU A 365 18.11 4.42 12.14
N LEU A 366 17.71 4.39 10.87
CA LEU A 366 18.60 4.07 9.75
C LEU A 366 19.77 5.06 9.71
N SER A 367 19.47 6.35 9.72
CA SER A 367 20.51 7.39 9.70
C SER A 367 21.46 7.23 10.89
N TRP A 368 20.92 6.95 12.06
CA TRP A 368 21.67 6.85 13.31
C TRP A 368 22.61 5.65 13.35
N THR A 369 22.09 4.47 13.04
CA THR A 369 22.88 3.22 12.97
C THR A 369 23.90 3.26 11.83
N THR A 370 23.56 3.86 10.70
CA THR A 370 24.47 4.03 9.56
C THR A 370 25.64 4.97 9.89
N ALA A 371 25.41 6.12 10.52
CA ALA A 371 26.50 7.01 10.91
C ALA A 371 27.47 6.36 11.90
N ALA A 372 26.92 5.56 12.82
CA ALA A 372 27.70 4.79 13.78
C ALA A 372 28.56 3.72 13.11
N ALA A 373 27.97 2.95 12.20
CA ALA A 373 28.68 1.95 11.41
C ALA A 373 29.80 2.58 10.55
N PHE A 374 29.56 3.77 9.99
CA PHE A 374 30.53 4.43 9.12
C PHE A 374 31.82 4.83 9.84
N LYS A 375 31.67 5.48 10.99
CA LYS A 375 32.80 5.99 11.78
C LYS A 375 33.40 4.91 12.67
N SER A 376 32.65 3.84 12.95
CA SER A 376 32.97 2.86 14.00
C SER A 376 33.27 3.52 15.35
N GLU A 377 32.66 4.68 15.61
CA GLU A 377 32.83 5.45 16.84
C GLU A 377 31.64 5.22 17.75
N HIS A 378 31.91 4.81 19.00
CA HIS A 378 30.90 4.45 19.99
C HIS A 378 29.95 3.32 19.54
N THR A 379 30.32 2.52 18.52
CA THR A 379 29.57 1.35 18.08
C THR A 379 29.27 0.36 19.21
N PRO A 380 30.23 0.03 20.12
CA PRO A 380 29.96 -0.82 21.28
C PRO A 380 28.79 -0.32 22.14
N PHE A 381 28.77 0.97 22.43
CA PHE A 381 27.74 1.62 23.22
C PHE A 381 26.38 1.56 22.51
N LEU A 382 26.35 1.85 21.20
CA LEU A 382 25.13 1.81 20.40
C LEU A 382 24.59 0.39 20.22
N ALA A 383 25.47 -0.60 20.08
CA ALA A 383 25.09 -2.01 20.03
C ALA A 383 24.36 -2.43 21.31
N CYS A 384 24.86 -2.02 22.49
CA CYS A 384 24.21 -2.29 23.78
C CYS A 384 22.82 -1.64 23.90
N LEU A 385 22.54 -0.52 23.22
CA LEU A 385 21.21 0.11 23.25
C LEU A 385 20.14 -0.67 22.50
N LEU A 386 20.53 -1.64 21.67
CA LEU A 386 19.59 -2.53 20.99
C LEU A 386 18.94 -3.54 21.94
N ILE A 387 19.37 -3.64 23.21
CA ILE A 387 18.62 -4.32 24.28
C ILE A 387 17.18 -3.77 24.37
N SER A 388 16.96 -2.50 24.02
CA SER A 388 15.63 -1.88 23.95
C SER A 388 14.67 -2.57 22.96
N GLN A 389 15.18 -3.32 21.97
CA GLN A 389 14.35 -4.10 21.05
C GLN A 389 13.60 -5.24 21.74
N LEU A 390 14.04 -5.67 22.93
CA LEU A 390 13.32 -6.65 23.75
C LEU A 390 11.92 -6.16 24.11
N HIS A 391 11.78 -4.87 24.47
CA HIS A 391 10.46 -4.28 24.73
C HIS A 391 9.59 -4.25 23.46
N SER A 392 10.16 -3.81 22.33
CA SER A 392 9.46 -3.79 21.03
C SER A 392 8.92 -5.17 20.65
N SER A 393 9.66 -6.24 20.96
CA SER A 393 9.25 -7.63 20.72
C SER A 393 7.94 -7.99 21.43
N PHE A 394 7.78 -7.59 22.70
CA PHE A 394 6.52 -7.81 23.43
C PHE A 394 5.36 -6.99 22.87
N CYS A 395 5.60 -5.76 22.41
CA CYS A 395 4.57 -4.94 21.74
C CYS A 395 4.09 -5.59 20.44
N ILE A 396 5.03 -6.05 19.62
CA ILE A 396 4.76 -6.67 18.33
C ILE A 396 4.01 -7.99 18.51
N LEU A 397 4.45 -8.82 19.45
CA LEU A 397 3.77 -10.09 19.76
C LEU A 397 2.30 -9.86 20.17
N ASN A 398 2.04 -8.85 20.99
CA ASN A 398 0.68 -8.48 21.36
C ASN A 398 -0.15 -8.00 20.16
N ARG A 399 0.45 -7.22 19.25
CA ARG A 399 -0.20 -6.75 18.02
C ARG A 399 -0.52 -7.90 17.07
N LEU A 400 0.42 -8.83 16.86
CA LEU A 400 0.22 -10.03 16.03
C LEU A 400 -0.92 -10.91 16.56
N LEU A 401 -1.01 -11.08 17.89
CA LEU A 401 -2.13 -11.79 18.51
C LEU A 401 -3.47 -11.09 18.29
N GLY A 402 -3.48 -9.75 18.31
CA GLY A 402 -4.66 -8.94 18.01
C GLY A 402 -5.13 -9.09 16.55
N LEU A 403 -4.20 -9.03 15.60
CA LEU A 403 -4.49 -9.21 14.17
C LEU A 403 -5.07 -10.60 13.86
N LEU A 404 -4.64 -11.63 14.60
CA LEU A 404 -5.15 -13.00 14.44
C LEU A 404 -6.47 -13.26 15.19
N GLN A 405 -7.09 -12.24 15.80
CA GLN A 405 -8.31 -12.34 16.63
C GLN A 405 -8.20 -13.49 17.68
N SER A 406 -7.01 -13.69 18.23
CA SER A 406 -6.74 -14.81 19.13
C SER A 406 -7.61 -14.71 20.40
N ARG A 407 -8.43 -15.74 20.67
CA ARG A 407 -9.25 -15.88 21.90
C ARG A 407 -8.40 -16.26 23.13
N ARG A 408 -7.31 -15.54 23.40
CA ARG A 408 -6.42 -15.78 24.57
C ARG A 408 -6.24 -14.50 25.41
N PRO A 409 -7.28 -14.06 26.12
CA PRO A 409 -7.27 -12.79 26.86
C PRO A 409 -6.21 -12.77 27.98
N GLN A 410 -5.93 -13.91 28.60
CA GLN A 410 -4.94 -14.00 29.69
C GLN A 410 -3.51 -13.81 29.19
N LEU A 411 -3.18 -14.31 27.99
CA LEU A 411 -1.88 -14.10 27.35
C LEU A 411 -1.68 -12.62 26.98
N GLN A 412 -2.70 -11.97 26.42
CA GLN A 412 -2.63 -10.53 26.11
C GLN A 412 -2.42 -9.67 27.36
N ARG A 413 -3.13 -9.97 28.46
CA ARG A 413 -2.92 -9.27 29.75
C ARG A 413 -1.51 -9.47 30.29
N ASN A 414 -0.96 -10.68 30.21
CA ASN A 414 0.40 -10.97 30.63
C ASN A 414 1.43 -10.21 29.77
N LEU A 415 1.22 -10.14 28.45
CA LEU A 415 2.07 -9.36 27.55
C LEU A 415 2.00 -7.86 27.85
N GLN A 416 0.82 -7.32 28.16
CA GLN A 416 0.68 -5.92 28.59
C GLN A 416 1.43 -5.64 29.90
N ARG A 417 1.36 -6.55 30.89
CA ARG A 417 2.14 -6.44 32.13
C ARG A 417 3.65 -6.47 31.84
N LEU A 418 4.11 -7.39 30.99
CA LEU A 418 5.51 -7.43 30.55
C LEU A 418 5.92 -6.15 29.82
N GLN A 419 5.05 -5.54 29.01
CA GLN A 419 5.33 -4.26 28.36
C GLN A 419 5.50 -3.13 29.38
N LEU A 420 4.67 -3.07 30.43
CA LEU A 420 4.81 -2.10 31.52
C LEU A 420 6.13 -2.26 32.30
N ILE A 421 6.59 -3.48 32.50
CA ILE A 421 7.85 -3.77 33.21
C ILE A 421 9.07 -3.51 32.32
N THR A 422 9.02 -3.93 31.06
CA THR A 422 10.16 -3.85 30.14
C THR A 422 10.37 -2.47 29.56
N LEU A 423 9.34 -1.63 29.48
CA LEU A 423 9.47 -0.26 29.00
C LEU A 423 10.46 0.58 29.84
N PRO A 424 10.37 0.65 31.18
CA PRO A 424 11.36 1.36 31.97
C PRO A 424 12.72 0.67 31.95
N ILE A 425 12.77 -0.66 32.12
CA ILE A 425 14.01 -1.42 32.27
C ILE A 425 14.85 -1.46 30.99
N CYS A 426 14.22 -1.71 29.84
CA CYS A 426 14.93 -1.91 28.58
C CYS A 426 15.01 -0.64 27.74
N CYS A 427 14.13 0.34 27.96
CA CYS A 427 14.09 1.56 27.15
C CYS A 427 14.37 2.82 27.97
N LEU A 428 13.46 3.25 28.85
CA LEU A 428 13.54 4.59 29.44
C LEU A 428 14.80 4.79 30.29
N ILE A 429 15.13 3.85 31.18
CA ILE A 429 16.30 3.96 32.05
C ILE A 429 17.59 3.89 31.23
N PRO A 430 17.82 2.87 30.36
CA PRO A 430 19.03 2.81 29.55
C PRO A 430 19.18 3.99 28.59
N GLN A 431 18.10 4.43 27.92
CA GLN A 431 18.15 5.56 26.99
C GLN A 431 18.41 6.89 27.71
N SER A 432 17.87 7.07 28.91
CA SER A 432 18.14 8.27 29.72
C SER A 432 19.58 8.27 30.23
N ALA A 433 20.08 7.14 30.74
CA ALA A 433 21.46 6.99 31.16
C ALA A 433 22.42 7.23 29.97
N ALA A 434 22.08 6.72 28.80
CA ALA A 434 22.83 6.92 27.58
C ALA A 434 22.85 8.39 27.13
N LEU A 435 21.71 9.08 27.16
CA LEU A 435 21.62 10.50 26.86
C LEU A 435 22.49 11.32 27.84
N SER A 436 22.38 11.04 29.14
CA SER A 436 23.22 11.69 30.16
C SER A 436 24.70 11.44 29.92
N SER A 437 25.10 10.20 29.59
CA SER A 437 26.48 9.85 29.26
C SER A 437 27.00 10.65 28.06
N ILE A 438 26.21 10.71 26.98
CA ILE A 438 26.54 11.50 25.77
C ILE A 438 26.74 12.98 26.12
N LEU A 439 25.82 13.57 26.90
CA LEU A 439 25.85 14.99 27.28
C LEU A 439 27.05 15.33 28.17
N LEU A 440 27.38 14.45 29.13
CA LEU A 440 28.49 14.65 30.07
C LEU A 440 29.85 14.45 29.40
N HIS A 441 29.96 13.53 28.44
CA HIS A 441 31.22 13.16 27.79
C HIS A 441 31.30 13.69 26.36
N ARG A 442 30.94 14.97 26.15
CA ARG A 442 31.01 15.63 24.84
C ARG A 442 32.40 15.52 24.18
N ALA A 443 33.46 15.53 24.97
CA ALA A 443 34.84 15.45 24.50
C ALA A 443 35.19 14.11 23.83
N SER A 444 34.46 13.03 24.12
CA SER A 444 34.66 11.70 23.53
C SER A 444 34.34 11.66 22.04
N PHE A 445 33.55 12.62 21.56
CA PHE A 445 33.14 12.73 20.16
C PHE A 445 34.17 13.54 19.38
N ARG A 446 34.83 12.90 18.40
CA ARG A 446 35.85 13.56 17.57
C ARG A 446 35.32 14.71 16.72
N HIS A 447 34.03 14.69 16.38
CA HIS A 447 33.39 15.70 15.57
C HIS A 447 32.07 16.18 16.20
N GLN A 448 31.90 17.49 16.32
CA GLN A 448 30.72 18.08 16.98
C GLN A 448 29.40 17.69 16.31
N ALA A 449 29.38 17.56 14.97
CA ALA A 449 28.19 17.09 14.27
C ALA A 449 27.74 15.68 14.73
N TYR A 450 28.68 14.78 15.05
CA TYR A 450 28.34 13.42 15.51
C TYR A 450 27.79 13.43 16.94
N PHE A 451 28.29 14.32 17.79
CA PHE A 451 27.71 14.57 19.11
C PHE A 451 26.25 15.03 19.01
N TYR A 452 25.96 16.09 18.26
CA TYR A 452 24.58 16.59 18.10
C TYR A 452 23.66 15.55 17.47
N PHE A 453 24.19 14.77 16.54
CA PHE A 453 23.46 13.68 15.92
C PHE A 453 23.13 12.54 16.90
N ALA A 454 24.08 12.16 17.76
CA ALA A 454 23.84 11.18 18.82
C ALA A 454 22.82 11.68 19.86
N VAL A 455 22.90 12.95 20.26
CA VAL A 455 21.91 13.59 21.14
C VAL A 455 20.52 13.57 20.50
N ALA A 456 20.41 14.00 19.24
CA ALA A 456 19.12 14.02 18.53
C ALA A 456 18.51 12.63 18.37
N GLY A 457 19.33 11.62 18.00
CA GLY A 457 18.88 10.23 17.91
C GLY A 457 18.39 9.68 19.24
N MET A 458 19.10 9.98 20.34
CA MET A 458 18.71 9.53 21.67
C MET A 458 17.44 10.21 22.17
N LEU A 459 17.32 11.52 21.99
CA LEU A 459 16.12 12.29 22.32
C LEU A 459 14.91 11.75 21.55
N TRP A 460 15.09 11.41 20.27
CA TRP A 460 14.05 10.79 19.47
C TRP A 460 13.64 9.42 20.02
N MET A 461 14.59 8.55 20.35
CA MET A 461 14.28 7.25 20.97
C MET A 461 13.53 7.40 22.28
N LEU A 462 13.97 8.31 23.16
CA LEU A 462 13.34 8.59 24.43
C LEU A 462 11.92 9.14 24.24
N LEU A 463 11.74 10.07 23.28
CA LEU A 463 10.42 10.60 22.91
C LEU A 463 9.48 9.46 22.48
N MET A 464 9.94 8.54 21.63
CA MET A 464 9.15 7.39 21.19
C MET A 464 8.81 6.44 22.34
N SER A 465 9.76 6.18 23.26
CA SER A 465 9.53 5.36 24.46
C SER A 465 8.52 6.03 25.41
N CYS A 466 8.60 7.34 25.63
CA CYS A 466 7.64 8.11 26.42
C CYS A 466 6.25 8.14 25.78
N ARG A 467 6.16 8.15 24.44
CA ARG A 467 4.87 7.99 23.74
C ARG A 467 4.27 6.61 23.98
N LYS A 468 5.07 5.54 23.97
CA LYS A 468 4.59 4.18 24.30
C LYS A 468 4.04 4.10 25.73
N LEU A 469 4.68 4.79 26.69
CA LEU A 469 4.19 4.85 28.08
C LEU A 469 2.77 5.42 28.16
N ARG A 470 2.50 6.54 27.47
CA ARG A 470 1.17 7.17 27.42
C ARG A 470 0.07 6.26 26.87
N HIS A 471 0.42 5.32 25.99
CA HIS A 471 -0.54 4.34 25.46
C HIS A 471 -0.78 3.15 26.41
N LEU A 472 0.20 2.78 27.24
CA LEU A 472 0.10 1.66 28.19
C LEU A 472 -0.51 2.06 29.53
N THR A 473 -0.36 3.33 29.92
CA THR A 473 -1.01 3.93 31.09
C THR A 473 -1.88 5.10 30.61
N PRO A 474 -3.12 4.86 30.14
CA PRO A 474 -4.03 5.96 29.92
C PRO A 474 -4.17 6.71 31.25
N LEU A 475 -3.84 8.01 31.25
CA LEU A 475 -4.15 8.88 32.40
C LEU A 475 -5.65 8.71 32.70
N PRO A 476 -6.06 8.60 33.97
CA PRO A 476 -7.47 8.60 34.30
C PRO A 476 -8.08 9.85 33.68
N THR A 477 -9.01 9.65 32.75
CA THR A 477 -9.86 10.73 32.25
C THR A 477 -10.52 11.34 33.46
N MET A 478 -10.12 12.57 33.80
CA MET A 478 -10.93 13.36 34.72
C MET A 478 -12.35 13.38 34.14
N THR A 479 -13.28 12.92 34.97
CA THR A 479 -14.71 12.86 34.71
C THR A 479 -15.21 14.08 33.94
N PRO A 480 -16.10 13.91 32.95
CA PRO A 480 -16.66 15.02 32.21
C PRO A 480 -17.71 15.71 33.09
N THR A 481 -17.26 16.67 33.88
CA THR A 481 -18.14 17.71 34.43
C THR A 481 -17.59 19.05 33.99
N LEU A 482 -18.40 19.73 33.18
CA LEU A 482 -18.34 21.15 32.81
C LEU A 482 -17.32 21.54 31.73
N ARG A 483 -17.84 21.70 30.51
CA ARG A 483 -17.78 22.92 29.67
C ARG A 483 -18.42 22.59 28.32
N HIS A 484 -19.74 22.73 28.20
CA HIS A 484 -20.33 23.88 27.52
C HIS A 484 -19.39 25.07 27.26
N HIS A 485 -19.48 25.55 26.02
CA HIS A 485 -18.96 26.79 25.44
C HIS A 485 -17.57 26.76 24.77
N ALA A 486 -17.69 26.89 23.44
CA ALA A 486 -16.93 27.76 22.55
C ALA A 486 -15.71 27.16 21.82
N HIS A 487 -16.00 26.86 20.55
CA HIS A 487 -15.21 26.94 19.31
C HIS A 487 -14.01 26.01 19.10
#